data_AF-A0A2S9FYU7-F1
#
_entry.id   AF-A0A2S9FYU7-F1
#
_cell.length_a   1.000
_cell.length_b   1.000
_cell.length_c   1.000
_cell.angle_alpha   90.00
_cell.angle_beta   90.00
_cell.angle_gamma   90.00
#
_symmetry.space_group_name_H-M   'P 1'
#
loop_
_entity.id
_entity.type
_entity.pdbx_description
1 polymer ?
#
loop_
_entity_poly.entity_id
_entity_poly.type
_entity_poly.pdbx_seq_one_letter_code
_entity_poly.pdbx_strand_id
1 'polypeptide(L)' 'MHTSIPGFAMPSEEQVDRAAEAFRMLSDPTRIKVLWALLQGETSVACLAELAEVAPAVVS' A
#
# COMPACT_ATOMS: atom_id res chain seq x y z
N MET A 1 -4.63 28.80 5.60
CA MET A 1 -3.34 28.28 6.09
C MET A 1 -3.41 28.21 7.61
N HIS A 2 -3.14 27.07 8.24
CA HIS A 2 -3.09 26.92 9.70
C HIS A 2 -1.89 27.71 10.24
N THR A 3 -2.09 28.99 10.55
CA THR A 3 -1.02 29.88 11.04
C THR A 3 -0.69 29.67 12.51
N SER A 4 -1.49 28.87 13.23
CA SER A 4 -1.33 28.58 14.66
C SER A 4 -0.38 27.41 14.96
N ILE A 5 0.05 26.66 13.95
CA ILE A 5 0.91 25.48 14.13
C ILE A 5 2.30 25.80 13.57
N PRO A 6 3.32 25.98 14.43
CA PRO A 6 4.70 26.18 13.98
C PRO A 6 5.18 25.03 13.12
N GLY A 7 5.78 25.33 11.96
CA GLY A 7 6.29 24.32 11.03
C GLY A 7 5.21 23.59 10.22
N PHE A 8 3.96 24.05 10.25
CA PHE A 8 2.91 23.49 9.40
C PHE A 8 3.17 23.84 7.93
N ALA A 9 3.52 22.82 7.16
CA ALA A 9 3.67 22.88 5.71
C ALA A 9 2.86 21.76 5.07
N MET A 10 2.04 22.11 4.08
CA MET A 10 1.39 21.10 3.24
C MET A 10 2.42 20.57 2.23
N PRO A 11 2.36 19.27 1.87
CA PRO A 11 3.12 18.75 0.73
C PRO A 11 2.75 19.48 -0.56
N SER A 12 3.63 19.42 -1.57
CA SER A 12 3.29 19.92 -2.90
C SER A 12 2.20 19.07 -3.55
N GLU A 13 1.48 19.62 -4.53
CA GLU A 13 0.46 18.87 -5.30
C GLU A 13 1.06 17.60 -5.91
N GLU A 14 2.27 17.69 -6.47
CA GLU A 14 2.99 16.54 -7.02
C GLU A 14 3.23 15.43 -5.97
N GLN A 15 3.55 15.80 -4.73
CA GLN A 15 3.72 14.83 -3.64
C GLN A 15 2.40 14.17 -3.26
N VAL A 16 1.32 14.96 -3.21
CA VAL A 16 -0.03 14.46 -2.90
C VAL A 16 -0.52 13.51 -3.98
N ASP A 17 -0.38 13.88 -5.25
CA ASP A 17 -0.85 13.08 -6.39
C ASP A 17 -0.11 11.74 -6.47
N ARG A 18 1.21 11.74 -6.29
CA ARG A 18 2.01 10.50 -6.24
C ARG A 18 1.59 9.60 -5.09
N ALA A 19 1.37 10.15 -3.90
CA ALA A 19 0.91 9.38 -2.75
C ALA A 19 -0.49 8.80 -3.00
N ALA A 20 -1.41 9.59 -3.56
CA ALA A 20 -2.76 9.16 -3.86
C ALA A 20 -2.78 8.04 -4.92
N GLU A 21 -1.93 8.11 -5.93
CA GLU A 21 -1.78 7.07 -6.95
C GLU A 21 -1.26 5.75 -6.34
N ALA A 22 -0.23 5.83 -5.49
CA ALA A 22 0.27 4.66 -4.77
C ALA A 22 -0.81 4.04 -3.86
N PHE A 23 -1.56 4.86 -3.10
CA PHE A 23 -2.65 4.35 -2.28
C PHE A 23 -3.76 3.70 -3.10
N ARG A 24 -4.11 4.27 -4.26
CA ARG A 24 -5.09 3.68 -5.17
C ARG A 24 -4.64 2.31 -5.68
N MET A 25 -3.36 2.16 -6.00
CA MET A 25 -2.80 0.86 -6.41
C MET A 25 -2.85 -0.15 -5.27
N LEU A 26 -2.63 0.28 -4.03
CA LEU A 26 -2.50 -0.60 -2.86
C LEU A 26 -3.82 -0.83 -2.09
N SER A 27 -4.89 -0.11 -2.40
CA SER A 27 -6.14 -0.13 -1.62
C SER A 27 -7.01 -1.38 -1.79
N ASP A 28 -6.62 -2.32 -2.65
CA ASP A 28 -7.31 -3.59 -2.83
C ASP A 28 -6.99 -4.58 -1.68
N PRO A 29 -8.00 -5.25 -1.06
CA PRO A 29 -7.78 -6.15 0.07
C PRO A 29 -6.73 -7.24 -0.17
N THR A 30 -6.64 -7.78 -1.40
CA THR A 30 -5.64 -8.79 -1.76
C THR A 30 -4.22 -8.24 -1.61
N ARG A 31 -3.98 -7.03 -2.13
CA ARG A 31 -2.66 -6.37 -2.04
C ARG A 31 -2.29 -6.03 -0.61
N ILE A 32 -3.25 -5.61 0.22
CA ILE A 32 -3.01 -5.36 1.64
C ILE A 32 -2.59 -6.66 2.34
N LYS A 33 -3.28 -7.79 2.10
CA LYS A 33 -2.91 -9.09 2.68
C LYS A 33 -1.50 -9.53 2.24
N VAL A 34 -1.16 -9.35 0.95
CA VAL A 34 0.17 -9.68 0.41
C VAL A 34 1.27 -8.83 1.06
N LEU A 35 1.09 -7.50 1.14
CA LEU A 35 2.05 -6.62 1.81
C LEU A 35 2.22 -6.98 3.28
N TRP A 36 1.13 -7.33 3.96
CA TRP A 36 1.18 -7.74 5.37
C TRP A 36 1.96 -9.05 5.58
N ALA A 37 1.79 -10.01 4.68
CA ALA A 37 2.54 -11.27 4.69
C ALA A 37 4.04 -11.03 4.46
N LEU A 38 4.39 -10.21 3.46
CA LEU A 38 5.79 -9.88 3.16
C LEU A 38 6.48 -9.07 4.26
N LEU A 39 5.73 -8.31 5.06
CA LEU A 39 6.25 -7.64 6.26
C LEU A 39 6.76 -8.64 7.31
N GLN A 40 6.25 -9.87 7.32
CA GLN A 40 6.71 -10.93 8.23
C GLN A 40 7.97 -11.65 7.72
N GLY A 41 8.36 -11.42 6.46
CA GLY A 41 9.50 -12.04 5.80
C GLY A 41 9.19 -12.47 4.37
N GLU A 42 10.24 -12.90 3.66
CA GLU A 42 10.13 -13.42 2.31
C GLU A 42 9.39 -14.78 2.32
N THR A 43 8.46 -14.97 1.37
CA THR A 43 7.72 -16.24 1.22
C THR A 43 7.37 -16.48 -0.25
N SER A 44 6.91 -17.69 -0.57
CA SER A 44 6.56 -18.07 -1.94
C SER A 44 5.24 -17.45 -2.40
N VAL A 45 5.10 -17.25 -3.72
CA VAL A 45 3.85 -16.75 -4.34
C VAL A 45 2.66 -17.65 -4.04
N ALA A 46 2.86 -18.97 -3.95
CA ALA A 46 1.83 -19.92 -3.56
C ALA A 46 1.31 -19.64 -2.14
N CYS A 47 2.22 -19.41 -1.18
CA CYS A 47 1.86 -19.07 0.19
C CYS A 47 1.14 -17.71 0.27
N LEU A 48 1.56 -16.72 -0.52
CA LEU A 48 0.86 -15.43 -0.63
C LEU A 48 -0.57 -15.60 -1.15
N ALA A 49 -0.78 -16.44 -2.16
CA ALA A 49 -2.10 -16.73 -2.71
C ALA A 49 -3.03 -17.39 -1.68
N GLU A 50 -2.50 -18.35 -0.91
CA GLU A 50 -3.23 -19.00 0.18
C GLU A 50 -3.63 -18.01 1.27
N LEU A 51 -2.69 -17.19 1.75
CA LEU A 51 -2.94 -16.16 2.77
C LEU A 51 -3.92 -15.08 2.28
N ALA A 52 -3.89 -14.76 0.99
CA ALA A 52 -4.78 -13.79 0.39
C ALA A 52 -6.17 -14.36 0.02
N GLU A 53 -6.34 -15.69 0.07
CA GLU A 53 -7.54 -16.44 -0.33
C GLU A 53 -7.91 -16.24 -1.80
N VAL A 54 -6.92 -16.23 -2.68
CA VAL A 54 -7.08 -16.04 -4.13
C VAL A 54 -6.30 -17.08 -4.93
N ALA A 55 -6.60 -17.19 -6.22
CA ALA A 55 -5.82 -18.03 -7.12
C ALA A 55 -4.39 -17.45 -7.29
N PRO A 56 -3.34 -18.29 -7.45
CA PRO A 56 -1.96 -17.82 -7.63
C PRO A 56 -1.76 -16.80 -8.76
N ALA A 57 -2.56 -16.90 -9.83
CA ALA A 57 -2.50 -15.97 -10.95
C ALA A 57 -2.89 -14.51 -10.58
N VAL A 58 -3.57 -14.31 -9.44
CA VAL A 58 -3.98 -12.99 -8.96
C VAL A 58 -2.84 -12.26 -8.23
N VAL A 59 -1.86 -13.00 -7.72
CA VAL A 59 -0.71 -12.47 -6.96
C VAL A 59 0.62 -12.56 -7.74
N SER A 60 0.55 -12.90 -9.03
CA SER A 60 1.71 -13.01 -9.94
C SER A 60 2.01 -11.73 -10.70
#